data_AF-A0AAD4WXX9-F1
#
_entry.id   AF-A0AAD4WXX9-F1
#
_cell.length_a   1.000
_cell.length_b   1.000
_cell.length_c   1.000
_cell.angle_alpha   90.00
_cell.angle_beta   90.00
_cell.angle_gamma   90.00
#
_symmetry.space_group_name_H-M   'P 1'
#
loop_
_entity.id
_entity.type
_entity.pdbx_description
1 polymer ?
#
loop_
_entity_poly.entity_id
_entity_poly.type
_entity_poly.pdbx_seq_one_letter_code
_entity_poly.pdbx_strand_id
1 'polypeptide(L)'
;MKSTSGYAFSFGSGVFSWASVKQHSMALSTTEAEYMSAAEATSQAIWLRFVLEDFGEEQTTATTVFCDNTSAIAMSKNPVFHQRSKHIRRKFHFIRDAIQNGEIDLIYCKGEEQ
;
A
#
# COMPACT_ATOMS: atom_id res chain seq x y z
N MET A 1 -17.05 12.25 -6.38
CA MET A 1 -15.71 12.88 -6.47
C MET A 1 -14.68 11.75 -6.43
N LYS A 2 -13.58 11.82 -7.18
CA LYS A 2 -12.51 10.80 -7.11
C LYS A 2 -11.54 11.21 -6.01
N SER A 3 -11.20 10.29 -5.12
CA SER A 3 -10.19 10.50 -4.08
C SER A 3 -8.79 10.59 -4.69
N THR A 4 -7.83 11.07 -3.90
CA THR A 4 -6.41 11.14 -4.25
C THR A 4 -5.67 10.14 -3.39
N SER A 5 -4.85 9.30 -4.01
CA SER A 5 -3.91 8.42 -3.33
C SER A 5 -2.56 9.10 -3.19
N GLY A 6 -1.88 8.86 -2.08
CA GLY A 6 -0.56 9.39 -1.84
C GLY A 6 0.33 8.38 -1.14
N TYR A 7 1.64 8.52 -1.35
CA TYR A 7 2.66 7.78 -0.62
C TYR A 7 3.94 8.62 -0.55
N ALA A 8 4.77 8.32 0.45
CA ALA A 8 6.14 8.81 0.57
C ALA A 8 7.01 7.70 1.15
N PHE A 9 8.16 7.46 0.53
CA PHE A 9 9.18 6.51 0.97
C PHE A 9 10.44 7.28 1.35
N SER A 10 10.97 6.95 2.52
CA SER A 10 12.21 7.49 3.04
C SER A 10 13.34 6.47 3.00
N PHE A 11 14.56 6.99 2.88
CA PHE A 11 15.80 6.24 3.04
C PHE A 11 16.72 7.07 3.95
N GLY A 12 17.07 6.51 5.11
CA GLY A 12 17.71 7.29 6.18
C GLY A 12 16.81 8.43 6.66
N SER A 13 17.32 9.66 6.64
CA SER A 13 16.59 10.86 7.05
C SER A 13 15.86 11.60 5.91
N GLY A 14 15.97 11.11 4.67
CA GLY A 14 15.44 11.79 3.49
C GLY A 14 14.28 11.03 2.83
N VAL A 15 13.28 11.77 2.36
CA VAL A 15 12.26 11.25 1.44
C VAL A 15 12.82 11.25 0.02
N PHE A 16 12.74 10.13 -0.69
CA PHE A 16 13.35 9.98 -2.01
C PHE A 16 12.35 9.55 -3.09
N SER A 17 11.19 9.00 -2.71
CA SER A 17 10.13 8.63 -3.64
C SER A 17 8.77 8.98 -3.05
N TRP A 18 7.99 9.80 -3.76
CA TRP A 18 6.65 10.20 -3.32
C TRP A 18 5.75 10.42 -4.52
N ALA A 19 4.45 10.30 -4.31
CA ALA A 19 3.46 10.70 -5.29
C ALA A 19 2.16 11.12 -4.62
N SER A 20 1.39 11.94 -5.34
CA SER A 20 0.01 12.28 -5.02
C SER A 20 -0.78 12.21 -6.32
N VAL A 21 -1.58 11.15 -6.48
CA VAL A 21 -2.21 10.78 -7.76
C VAL A 21 -3.71 10.64 -7.56
N LYS A 22 -4.50 11.24 -8.45
CA LYS A 22 -5.95 11.08 -8.44
C LYS A 22 -6.31 9.64 -8.81
N GLN A 23 -7.10 8.98 -7.98
CA GLN A 23 -7.48 7.58 -8.19
C GLN A 23 -8.20 7.40 -9.53
N HIS A 24 -7.80 6.38 -10.29
CA HIS A 24 -8.41 6.11 -11.59
C HIS A 24 -9.87 5.66 -11.44
N SER A 25 -10.14 4.78 -10.47
CA SER A 25 -11.47 4.31 -10.09
C SER A 25 -12.13 5.21 -9.04
N MET A 26 -13.45 5.32 -9.07
CA MET A 26 -14.19 5.93 -7.96
C MET A 26 -14.26 4.95 -6.79
N ALA A 27 -13.69 5.33 -5.65
CA ALA A 27 -13.91 4.64 -4.38
C ALA A 27 -15.35 4.90 -3.90
N LEU A 28 -16.01 3.86 -3.40
CA LEU A 28 -17.38 3.94 -2.85
C LEU A 28 -17.37 4.24 -1.34
N SER A 29 -16.20 4.22 -0.71
CA SER A 29 -16.01 4.56 0.71
C SER A 29 -14.60 5.09 0.95
N THR A 30 -14.39 5.77 2.07
CA THR A 30 -13.06 6.18 2.54
C THR A 30 -12.14 4.98 2.73
N THR A 31 -12.65 3.88 3.29
CA THR A 31 -11.91 2.61 3.41
C THR A 31 -11.46 2.08 2.06
N GLU A 32 -12.31 2.14 1.03
CA GLU A 32 -11.92 1.72 -0.31
C GLU A 32 -10.86 2.66 -0.92
N ALA A 33 -10.96 3.96 -0.65
CA ALA A 33 -9.96 4.93 -1.09
C ALA A 33 -8.60 4.67 -0.44
N GLU A 34 -8.56 4.47 0.87
CA GLU A 34 -7.32 4.15 1.60
C GLU A 34 -6.74 2.81 1.18
N TYR A 35 -7.60 1.83 0.91
CA TYR A 35 -7.16 0.56 0.35
C TYR A 35 -6.51 0.71 -1.03
N MET A 36 -7.06 1.59 -1.89
CA MET A 36 -6.45 1.89 -3.18
C MET A 36 -5.09 2.57 -3.02
N SER A 37 -4.93 3.48 -2.05
CA SER A 37 -3.66 4.13 -1.70
C SER A 37 -2.63 3.12 -1.21
N ALA A 38 -3.01 2.24 -0.29
CA ALA A 38 -2.13 1.17 0.20
C ALA A 38 -1.65 0.25 -0.93
N ALA A 39 -2.51 -0.05 -1.91
CA ALA A 39 -2.12 -0.84 -3.08
C ALA A 39 -1.08 -0.12 -3.95
N GLU A 40 -1.20 1.20 -4.13
CA GLU A 40 -0.22 1.99 -4.88
C GLU A 40 1.11 2.08 -4.13
N ALA A 41 1.08 2.31 -2.81
CA ALA A 41 2.27 2.26 -1.97
C ALA A 41 2.94 0.88 -2.02
N THR A 42 2.16 -0.22 -1.98
CA THR A 42 2.70 -1.59 -2.10
C THR A 42 3.40 -1.82 -3.44
N SER A 43 2.80 -1.39 -4.55
CA SER A 43 3.45 -1.45 -5.87
C SER A 43 4.76 -0.68 -5.90
N GLN A 44 4.79 0.52 -5.33
CA GLN A 44 6.00 1.32 -5.27
C GLN A 44 7.06 0.67 -4.38
N ALA A 45 6.70 0.11 -3.22
CA ALA A 45 7.62 -0.57 -2.32
C ALA A 45 8.31 -1.75 -3.01
N ILE A 46 7.55 -2.60 -3.70
CA ILE A 46 8.10 -3.74 -4.45
C ILE A 46 9.04 -3.27 -5.55
N TRP A 47 8.65 -2.23 -6.32
CA TRP A 47 9.52 -1.67 -7.34
C TRP A 47 10.81 -1.09 -6.76
N LEU A 48 10.73 -0.38 -5.63
CA LEU A 48 11.90 0.15 -4.93
C LEU A 48 12.83 -0.96 -4.44
N ARG A 49 12.29 -2.06 -3.92
CA ARG A 49 13.11 -3.22 -3.50
C ARG A 49 13.90 -3.79 -4.68
N PHE A 50 13.25 -3.96 -5.83
CA PHE A 50 13.90 -4.41 -7.07
C PHE A 50 15.03 -3.44 -7.51
N VAL A 51 14.75 -2.13 -7.50
CA VAL A 51 15.76 -1.12 -7.87
C VAL A 51 16.93 -1.11 -6.89
N LEU A 52 16.67 -1.22 -5.58
CA LEU A 52 17.72 -1.24 -4.56
C LEU A 52 18.56 -2.51 -4.63
N GLU A 53 17.97 -3.65 -4.97
CA GLU A 53 18.70 -4.91 -5.23
C GLU A 53 19.72 -4.74 -6.37
N ASP A 54 19.35 -4.07 -7.47
CA ASP A 54 20.27 -3.76 -8.58
C ASP A 54 21.46 -2.86 -8.13
N PHE A 55 21.27 -2.08 -7.06
CA PHE A 55 22.33 -1.26 -6.45
C PHE A 55 23.12 -1.99 -5.34
N GLY A 56 22.80 -3.26 -5.05
CA GLY A 56 23.45 -4.05 -4.00
C GLY A 56 22.87 -3.84 -2.59
N GLU A 57 21.74 -3.16 -2.47
CA GLU A 57 21.04 -2.86 -1.21
C GLU A 57 19.79 -3.74 -1.06
N GLU A 58 19.98 -5.05 -1.20
CA GLU A 58 18.90 -6.05 -1.08
C GLU A 58 18.20 -5.94 0.28
N GLN A 59 16.87 -5.83 0.24
CA GLN A 59 16.06 -5.75 1.45
C GLN A 59 15.67 -7.16 1.91
N THR A 60 16.37 -7.74 2.89
CA THR A 60 16.05 -9.11 3.35
C THR A 60 14.82 -9.19 4.25
N THR A 61 14.36 -8.05 4.77
CA THR A 61 13.16 -7.95 5.63
C THR A 61 12.05 -7.19 4.91
N ALA A 62 10.81 -7.44 5.32
CA ALA A 62 9.64 -6.75 4.79
C ALA A 62 9.76 -5.22 4.93
N THR A 63 9.39 -4.50 3.87
CA THR A 63 9.33 -3.03 3.93
C THR A 63 8.06 -2.60 4.65
N THR A 64 8.20 -1.86 5.75
CA THR A 64 7.05 -1.32 6.49
C THR A 64 6.32 -0.28 5.66
N VAL A 65 5.03 -0.49 5.44
CA VAL A 65 4.10 0.47 4.81
C VAL A 65 3.08 0.86 5.86
N PHE A 66 2.99 2.15 6.14
CA PHE A 66 2.04 2.71 7.09
C PHE A 66 0.71 3.05 6.42
N CYS A 67 -0.40 2.78 7.12
CA CYS A 67 -1.75 3.10 6.67
C CYS A 67 -2.63 3.51 7.84
N ASP A 68 -3.31 4.64 7.74
CA ASP A 68 -4.16 5.20 8.79
C ASP A 68 -5.57 4.61 8.91
N ASN A 69 -5.87 3.58 8.10
CA ASN A 69 -7.19 2.99 8.04
C ASN A 69 -7.17 1.54 8.50
N THR A 70 -7.50 1.33 9.77
CA THR A 70 -7.65 -0.01 10.37
C THR A 70 -8.60 -0.91 9.59
N SER A 71 -9.63 -0.35 8.93
CA SER A 71 -10.54 -1.13 8.08
C SER A 71 -9.87 -1.54 6.77
N ALA A 72 -9.01 -0.71 6.19
CA ALA A 72 -8.21 -1.09 5.01
C ALA A 72 -7.17 -2.16 5.35
N ILE A 73 -6.59 -2.11 6.56
CA ILE A 73 -5.67 -3.15 7.06
C ILE A 73 -6.43 -4.45 7.36
N ALA A 74 -7.59 -4.38 8.02
CA ALA A 74 -8.42 -5.55 8.26
C ALA A 74 -8.87 -6.18 6.94
N MET A 75 -9.09 -5.36 5.91
CA MET A 75 -9.35 -5.82 4.56
C MET A 75 -8.14 -6.49 3.92
N SER A 76 -6.89 -6.06 4.10
CA SER A 76 -5.77 -6.82 3.51
C SER A 76 -5.59 -8.20 4.16
N LYS A 77 -6.05 -8.36 5.40
CA LYS A 77 -5.88 -9.57 6.22
C LYS A 77 -7.05 -10.57 6.16
N ASN A 78 -8.28 -10.14 5.85
CA ASN A 78 -9.49 -11.00 5.95
C ASN A 78 -10.19 -11.30 4.61
N PRO A 79 -10.42 -12.58 4.24
CA PRO A 79 -11.06 -12.97 2.98
C PRO A 79 -12.59 -12.83 2.94
N VAL A 80 -13.26 -12.44 4.04
CA VAL A 80 -14.72 -12.62 4.22
C VAL A 80 -15.57 -11.47 3.63
N PHE A 81 -14.98 -10.41 3.08
CA PHE A 81 -15.77 -9.30 2.51
C PHE A 81 -16.44 -9.66 1.18
N HIS A 82 -17.72 -10.06 1.26
CA HIS A 82 -18.59 -10.36 0.13
C HIS A 82 -18.99 -9.10 -0.65
N GLN A 83 -19.03 -9.21 -1.99
CA GLN A 83 -19.45 -8.19 -2.97
C GLN A 83 -18.64 -6.89 -3.00
N ARG A 84 -17.40 -6.95 -3.49
CA ARG A 84 -16.69 -5.76 -4.00
C ARG A 84 -16.42 -5.87 -5.50
N SER A 85 -16.38 -4.72 -6.16
CA SER A 85 -16.06 -4.56 -7.58
C SER A 85 -14.74 -5.27 -7.94
N LYS A 86 -14.66 -5.85 -9.15
CA LYS A 86 -13.53 -6.67 -9.63
C LYS A 86 -12.16 -6.00 -9.46
N HIS A 87 -12.07 -4.67 -9.58
CA HIS A 87 -10.81 -3.92 -9.41
C HIS A 87 -10.29 -3.95 -7.98
N ILE A 88 -11.18 -3.85 -6.98
CA ILE A 88 -10.80 -3.96 -5.57
C ILE A 88 -10.34 -5.35 -5.22
N ARG A 89 -10.99 -6.38 -5.75
CA ARG A 89 -10.57 -7.77 -5.50
C ARG A 89 -9.16 -8.05 -6.02
N ARG A 90 -8.76 -7.46 -7.16
CA ARG A 90 -7.38 -7.61 -7.66
C ARG A 90 -6.36 -6.93 -6.74
N LYS A 91 -6.63 -5.69 -6.30
CA LYS A 91 -5.80 -5.00 -5.32
C LYS A 91 -5.74 -5.77 -3.98
N PHE A 92 -6.85 -6.41 -3.59
CA PHE A 92 -6.94 -7.31 -2.43
C PHE A 92 -5.90 -8.42 -2.48
N HIS A 93 -5.92 -9.22 -3.55
CA HIS A 93 -4.99 -10.32 -3.70
C HIS A 93 -3.56 -9.80 -3.75
N PHE A 94 -3.32 -8.72 -4.49
CA PHE A 94 -2.00 -8.13 -4.62
C PHE A 94 -1.34 -7.75 -3.28
N ILE A 95 -2.01 -6.94 -2.43
CA ILE A 95 -1.42 -6.56 -1.13
C ILE A 95 -1.22 -7.78 -0.24
N ARG A 96 -2.19 -8.69 -0.21
CA ARG A 96 -2.13 -9.88 0.64
C ARG A 96 -0.98 -10.80 0.22
N ASP A 97 -0.82 -11.03 -1.08
CA ASP A 97 0.23 -11.89 -1.61
C ASP A 97 1.61 -11.26 -1.33
N ALA A 98 1.74 -9.93 -1.42
CA ALA A 98 2.97 -9.21 -1.04
C ALA A 98 3.31 -9.34 0.45
N ILE A 99 2.31 -9.29 1.33
CA ILE A 99 2.48 -9.55 2.78
C ILE A 99 2.91 -11.01 3.02
N GLN A 100 2.26 -11.96 2.35
CA GLN A 100 2.55 -13.40 2.50
C GLN A 100 3.96 -13.76 2.01
N ASN A 101 4.45 -13.08 0.97
CA ASN A 101 5.80 -13.23 0.45
C ASN A 101 6.86 -12.51 1.31
N GLY A 102 6.45 -11.76 2.34
CA GLY A 102 7.36 -11.00 3.19
C GLY A 102 7.98 -9.78 2.49
N GLU A 103 7.40 -9.31 1.39
CA GLU A 103 7.89 -8.13 0.66
C GLU A 103 7.55 -6.83 1.41
N ILE A 104 6.37 -6.79 2.02
CA ILE A 104 5.89 -5.66 2.81
C ILE A 104 5.25 -6.11 4.13
N ASP A 105 5.25 -5.21 5.11
CA ASP A 105 4.41 -5.31 6.30
C ASP A 105 3.51 -4.08 6.38
N LEU A 106 2.20 -4.29 6.47
CA LEU A 106 1.23 -3.20 6.49
C LEU A 106 0.82 -2.92 7.94
N ILE A 107 1.31 -1.80 8.47
CA ILE A 107 1.16 -1.39 9.87
C ILE A 107 0.20 -0.20 9.98
N TYR A 108 -0.66 -0.24 10.99
CA TYR A 108 -1.49 0.90 11.33
C TYR A 108 -0.65 2.01 11.98
N CYS A 109 -0.77 3.22 11.47
CA CYS A 109 -0.32 4.45 12.16
C CYS A 109 -1.50 5.43 12.22
N LYS A 110 -1.39 6.51 13.00
CA LYS A 110 -2.33 7.62 12.81
C LYS A 110 -1.91 8.42 11.58
N GLY A 111 -2.85 9.03 10.86
CA GLY A 111 -2.53 9.84 9.68
C GLY A 111 -1.59 11.03 9.96
N GLU A 112 -1.54 11.52 11.19
CA GLU A 112 -0.59 12.57 11.64
C GLU A 112 0.84 12.05 11.83
N GLU A 113 1.01 10.73 11.93
CA GLU A 113 2.27 10.02 12.16
C GLU A 113 2.74 9.28 10.89
N GLN A 114 2.03 9.47 9.75
CA GLN A 114 2.26 8.81 8.48
C GLN A 114 3.21 9.61 7.57
#